data_AF-A0A3M1HS43-F1
#
_entry.id   AF-A0A3M1HS43-F1
#
_cell.length_a   1.000
_cell.length_b   1.000
_cell.length_c   1.000
_cell.angle_alpha   90.00
_cell.angle_beta   90.00
_cell.angle_gamma   90.00
#
_symmetry.space_group_name_H-M   'P 1'
#
loop_
_entity.id
_entity.type
_entity.pdbx_description
1 polymer ?
#
loop_
_entity_poly.entity_id
_entity_poly.type
_entity_poly.pdbx_seq_one_letter_code
_entity_poly.pdbx_strand_id
1 'polypeptide(L)'
;AVIVLDESVDLVRVAWRLAHFYAHESCGQCTPCREGTGWLARILDRIVAGQGTKEDIQVLEDAAEHMAGRTICALADGAAAPVLSLVRLFPEELHRRVMGKAA
;
A
#
# COMPACT_ATOMS: atom_id res chain seq x y z
N ALA A 1 8.29 -0.88 17.87
CA ALA A 1 7.49 0.28 18.30
C ALA A 1 6.01 -0.09 18.19
N VAL A 2 5.13 0.53 18.97
CA VAL A 2 3.67 0.34 18.88
C VAL A 2 3.06 1.63 18.33
N ILE A 3 2.24 1.53 17.28
CA ILE A 3 1.47 2.64 16.71
C ILE A 3 0.01 2.39 17.04
N VAL A 4 -0.64 3.33 17.73
CA VAL A 4 -2.06 3.26 18.08
C VAL A 4 -2.83 4.20 17.18
N LEU A 5 -3.86 3.68 16.51
CA LEU A 5 -4.78 4.42 15.63
C LEU A 5 -6.19 4.17 16.14
N ASP A 6 -6.98 5.23 16.32
CA ASP A 6 -8.39 5.12 16.70
C ASP A 6 -9.29 5.03 15.44
N GLU A 7 -10.59 4.87 15.66
CA GLU A 7 -11.59 4.72 14.58
C GLU A 7 -11.80 5.99 13.76
N SER A 8 -11.25 7.14 14.19
CA SER A 8 -11.31 8.39 13.44
C SER A 8 -10.27 8.45 12.29
N VAL A 9 -9.28 7.56 12.32
CA VAL A 9 -8.17 7.55 11.36
C VAL A 9 -8.54 6.81 10.07
N ASP A 10 -8.22 7.46 8.96
CA ASP A 10 -8.29 6.87 7.63
C ASP A 10 -7.14 5.87 7.40
N LEU A 11 -7.43 4.58 7.55
CA LEU A 11 -6.46 3.49 7.38
C LEU A 11 -5.89 3.41 5.95
N VAL A 12 -6.68 3.76 4.92
CA VAL A 12 -6.20 3.77 3.53
C VAL A 12 -5.13 4.85 3.36
N ARG A 13 -5.34 6.03 3.96
CA ARG A 13 -4.36 7.11 3.95
C ARG A 13 -3.12 6.80 4.81
N VAL A 14 -3.26 6.02 5.88
CA VAL A 14 -2.11 5.51 6.64
C VAL A 14 -1.24 4.59 5.78
N ALA A 15 -1.85 3.60 5.11
CA ALA A 15 -1.13 2.70 4.21
C ALA A 15 -0.46 3.47 3.06
N TRP A 16 -1.17 4.44 2.47
CA TRP A 16 -0.61 5.37 1.48
C TRP A 16 0.62 6.12 2.00
N ARG A 17 0.56 6.66 3.22
CA ARG A 17 1.69 7.40 3.80
C ARG A 17 2.90 6.49 4.05
N LEU A 18 2.67 5.27 4.52
CA LEU A 18 3.72 4.27 4.72
C LEU A 18 4.32 3.83 3.38
N ALA A 19 3.51 3.59 2.35
CA ALA A 19 4.00 3.23 1.02
C ALA A 19 4.91 4.32 0.44
N HIS A 20 4.53 5.59 0.58
CA HIS A 20 5.38 6.74 0.21
C HIS A 20 6.69 6.80 1.00
N PHE A 21 6.65 6.53 2.30
CA PHE A 21 7.86 6.45 3.11
C PHE A 21 8.81 5.36 2.59
N TYR A 22 8.32 4.15 2.36
CA TYR A 22 9.15 3.07 1.85
C TYR A 22 9.64 3.29 0.42
N ALA A 23 8.87 3.96 -0.43
CA ALA A 23 9.31 4.36 -1.77
C ALA A 23 10.44 5.40 -1.70
N HIS A 24 10.36 6.35 -0.77
CA HIS A 24 11.37 7.39 -0.58
C HIS A 24 12.67 6.84 0.05
N GLU A 25 12.54 5.96 1.05
CA GLU A 25 13.66 5.39 1.80
C GLU A 25 14.21 4.09 1.19
N SER A 26 13.74 3.69 0.00
CA SER A 26 14.30 2.57 -0.73
C SER A 26 15.65 2.95 -1.33
N CYS A 27 16.70 2.18 -1.04
CA CYS A 27 18.03 2.38 -1.65
C CYS A 27 18.06 2.06 -3.16
N GLY A 28 17.00 1.43 -3.69
CA GLY A 28 16.86 1.14 -5.11
C GLY A 28 17.75 0.01 -5.66
N GLN A 29 18.45 -0.76 -4.81
CA GLN A 29 19.41 -1.77 -5.29
C GLN A 29 18.76 -2.95 -6.04
N CYS A 30 17.69 -3.54 -5.51
CA CYS A 30 16.99 -4.65 -6.15
C CYS A 30 15.71 -4.15 -6.85
N THR A 31 15.52 -4.57 -8.10
CA THR A 31 14.37 -4.17 -8.93
C THR A 31 13.00 -4.41 -8.28
N PRO A 32 12.69 -5.58 -7.68
CA PRO A 32 11.39 -5.77 -7.03
C PRO A 32 11.12 -4.74 -5.92
N CYS A 33 12.13 -4.32 -5.16
CA CYS A 33 11.96 -3.27 -4.15
C CYS A 33 11.86 -1.88 -4.79
N ARG A 34 12.79 -1.53 -5.70
CA ARG A 34 12.86 -0.20 -6.33
C ARG A 34 11.60 0.15 -7.10
N GLU A 35 11.16 -0.76 -7.97
CA GLU A 35 9.99 -0.53 -8.80
C GLU A 35 8.70 -0.81 -8.03
N GLY A 36 8.69 -1.88 -7.22
CA GLY A 36 7.51 -2.31 -6.47
C GLY A 36 7.05 -1.28 -5.44
N THR A 37 7.96 -0.73 -4.61
CA THR A 37 7.59 0.30 -3.63
C THR A 37 7.00 1.55 -4.30
N GLY A 38 7.59 1.99 -5.41
CA GLY A 38 7.06 3.08 -6.22
C GLY A 38 5.71 2.76 -6.85
N TRP A 39 5.48 1.51 -7.26
CA TRP A 39 4.19 1.06 -7.79
C TRP A 39 3.10 1.07 -6.71
N LEU A 40 3.38 0.53 -5.53
CA LEU A 40 2.45 0.56 -4.39
C LEU A 40 2.03 1.99 -4.07
N ALA A 41 2.98 2.92 -3.99
CA ALA A 41 2.71 4.33 -3.72
C ALA A 41 1.78 4.95 -4.78
N ARG A 42 2.03 4.71 -6.08
CA ARG A 42 1.22 5.26 -7.18
C ARG A 42 -0.20 4.68 -7.25
N ILE A 43 -0.38 3.40 -6.93
CA ILE A 43 -1.74 2.83 -6.86
C ILE A 43 -2.49 3.45 -5.69
N LEU A 44 -1.85 3.55 -4.52
CA LEU A 44 -2.45 4.18 -3.35
C LEU A 44 -2.74 5.68 -3.56
N ASP A 45 -1.92 6.40 -4.34
CA ASP A 45 -2.21 7.79 -4.75
C ASP A 45 -3.57 7.87 -5.45
N ARG A 46 -3.81 6.98 -6.43
CA ARG A 46 -5.08 6.92 -7.17
C ARG A 46 -6.25 6.56 -6.25
N ILE A 47 -6.08 5.55 -5.41
CA ILE A 47 -7.12 5.12 -4.46
C ILE A 47 -7.48 6.26 -3.50
N VAL A 48 -6.48 6.92 -2.89
CA VAL A 48 -6.71 8.03 -1.95
C VAL A 48 -7.33 9.24 -2.65
N ALA A 49 -6.97 9.50 -3.91
CA ALA A 49 -7.56 10.57 -4.73
C ALA A 49 -8.98 10.28 -5.25
N GLY A 50 -9.58 9.13 -4.88
CA GLY A 50 -10.91 8.73 -5.37
C GLY A 50 -10.94 8.33 -6.84
N GLN A 51 -9.77 8.04 -7.43
CA GLN A 51 -9.58 7.59 -8.82
C GLN A 51 -9.22 6.11 -8.91
N GLY A 52 -9.28 5.39 -7.78
CA GLY A 52 -9.05 3.95 -7.71
C GLY A 52 -10.21 3.16 -8.30
N THR A 53 -9.92 1.98 -8.82
CA THR A 53 -10.90 0.98 -9.27
C THR A 53 -10.79 -0.29 -8.44
N LYS A 54 -11.73 -1.23 -8.61
CA LYS A 54 -11.66 -2.51 -7.90
C LYS A 54 -10.43 -3.32 -8.34
N GLU A 55 -10.08 -3.20 -9.61
CA GLU A 55 -8.92 -3.83 -10.20
C GLU A 55 -7.62 -3.30 -9.55
N ASP A 56 -7.58 -2.02 -9.16
CA ASP A 56 -6.41 -1.48 -8.45
C ASP A 56 -6.16 -2.17 -7.11
N ILE A 57 -7.21 -2.62 -6.40
CA ILE A 57 -7.05 -3.34 -5.14
C ILE A 57 -6.34 -4.67 -5.39
N GLN A 58 -6.74 -5.40 -6.44
CA GLN A 58 -6.08 -6.65 -6.83
C GLN A 58 -4.63 -6.41 -7.25
N VAL A 59 -4.40 -5.41 -8.11
CA VAL A 59 -3.04 -5.07 -8.57
C VAL A 59 -2.15 -4.64 -7.40
N LEU A 60 -2.71 -3.93 -6.41
CA LEU A 60 -2.02 -3.51 -5.21
C LEU A 60 -1.57 -4.72 -4.35
N GLU A 61 -2.47 -5.68 -4.15
CA GLU A 61 -2.17 -6.93 -3.44
C GLU A 61 -1.11 -7.75 -4.19
N ASP A 62 -1.32 -7.98 -5.49
CA ASP A 62 -0.41 -8.73 -6.34
C ASP A 62 0.99 -8.09 -6.31
N ALA A 63 1.09 -6.77 -6.45
CA ALA A 63 2.37 -6.07 -6.40
C ALA A 63 3.08 -6.29 -5.05
N ALA A 64 2.36 -6.20 -3.94
CA ALA A 64 2.93 -6.40 -2.61
C ALA A 64 3.42 -7.85 -2.40
N GLU A 65 2.64 -8.85 -2.84
CA GLU A 65 3.05 -10.26 -2.79
C GLU A 65 4.26 -10.56 -3.69
N HIS A 66 4.35 -9.90 -4.84
CA HIS A 66 5.46 -10.09 -5.77
C HIS A 66 6.77 -9.45 -5.30
N MET A 67 6.71 -8.57 -4.30
CA MET A 67 7.89 -7.98 -3.66
C MET A 67 8.37 -8.80 -2.47
N ALA A 68 7.43 -9.28 -1.65
CA ALA A 68 7.72 -9.97 -0.39
C ALA A 68 8.56 -11.24 -0.61
N GLY A 69 9.65 -11.38 0.14
CA GLY A 69 10.57 -12.51 0.06
C GLY A 69 11.39 -12.61 -1.24
N ARG A 70 11.31 -11.64 -2.14
CA ARG A 70 12.01 -11.64 -3.45
C ARG A 70 13.04 -10.52 -3.60
N THR A 71 13.46 -9.92 -2.49
CA THR A 71 14.37 -8.78 -2.45
C THR A 71 15.61 -9.07 -1.61
N ILE A 72 16.64 -8.23 -1.72
CA ILE A 72 17.94 -8.44 -1.07
C ILE A 72 17.87 -8.25 0.45
N CYS A 73 17.02 -7.31 0.91
CA CYS A 73 16.86 -6.98 2.33
C CYS A 73 15.37 -6.90 2.69
N ALA A 74 15.06 -6.84 3.99
CA ALA A 74 13.69 -6.89 4.50
C ALA A 74 12.87 -5.59 4.31
N LEU A 75 13.42 -4.55 3.64
CA LEU A 75 12.68 -3.29 3.45
C LEU A 75 11.39 -3.51 2.66
N ALA A 76 11.44 -4.34 1.61
CA ALA A 76 10.27 -4.61 0.81
C ALA A 76 9.21 -5.44 1.55
N ASP A 77 9.63 -6.33 2.45
CA ASP A 77 8.70 -7.04 3.35
C ASP A 77 7.99 -6.05 4.28
N GLY A 78 8.75 -5.07 4.80
CA GLY A 78 8.20 -3.96 5.59
C GLY A 78 7.25 -3.07 4.79
N ALA A 79 7.49 -2.87 3.50
CA ALA A 79 6.62 -2.10 2.61
C ALA A 79 5.33 -2.86 2.22
N ALA A 80 5.44 -4.16 1.99
CA ALA A 80 4.32 -5.02 1.62
C ALA A 80 3.39 -5.30 2.81
N ALA A 81 3.92 -5.47 4.02
CA ALA A 81 3.13 -5.90 5.18
C ALA A 81 1.94 -4.97 5.53
N PRO A 82 2.07 -3.63 5.55
CA PRO A 82 0.93 -2.73 5.78
C PRO A 82 -0.14 -2.84 4.70
N VAL A 83 0.27 -3.01 3.43
CA VAL A 83 -0.65 -3.13 2.28
C VAL A 83 -1.43 -4.44 2.36
N LEU A 84 -0.73 -5.57 2.51
CA LEU A 84 -1.36 -6.89 2.63
C LEU A 84 -2.27 -6.97 3.86
N SER A 85 -1.86 -6.34 4.97
CA SER A 85 -2.70 -6.28 6.17
C SER A 85 -3.96 -5.44 5.96
N LEU A 86 -3.87 -4.31 5.24
CA LEU A 86 -5.02 -3.49 4.91
C LEU A 86 -6.02 -4.27 4.05
N VAL A 87 -5.54 -4.93 2.98
CA VAL A 87 -6.38 -5.72 2.08
C VAL A 87 -7.06 -6.88 2.83
N ARG A 88 -6.32 -7.60 3.67
CA ARG A 88 -6.83 -8.76 4.40
C ARG A 88 -7.77 -8.41 5.55
N LEU A 89 -7.43 -7.40 6.35
CA LEU A 89 -8.12 -7.10 7.61
C LEU A 89 -9.20 -6.03 7.46
N PHE A 90 -9.03 -5.10 6.51
CA PHE A 90 -9.95 -3.99 6.27
C PHE A 90 -10.34 -3.86 4.79
N PRO A 91 -10.77 -4.95 4.12
CA PRO A 91 -11.17 -4.89 2.72
C PRO A 91 -12.30 -3.88 2.49
N GLU A 92 -13.22 -3.74 3.45
CA GLU A 92 -14.36 -2.82 3.33
C GLU A 92 -13.95 -1.35 3.24
N GLU A 93 -12.84 -0.94 3.89
CA GLU A 93 -12.35 0.44 3.80
C GLU A 93 -11.83 0.76 2.39
N LEU A 94 -11.14 -0.19 1.75
CA LEU A 94 -10.69 -0.07 0.36
C LEU A 94 -11.87 -0.05 -0.61
N HIS A 95 -12.81 -0.99 -0.46
CA HIS A 95 -14.01 -1.03 -1.29
C HIS A 95 -14.84 0.25 -1.16
N ARG A 96 -15.04 0.75 0.07
CA ARG A 96 -15.75 2.01 0.31
C ARG A 96 -15.03 3.19 -0.36
N ARG A 97 -13.70 3.25 -0.28
CA ARG A 97 -12.92 4.32 -0.94
C ARG A 97 -13.04 4.31 -2.45
N VAL A 98 -13.03 3.13 -3.06
CA VAL A 98 -13.10 2.96 -4.52
C VAL A 98 -14.53 3.15 -5.05
N MET A 99 -15.54 2.69 -4.30
CA MET A 99 -16.95 2.77 -4.71
C MET A 99 -17.60 4.11 -4.36
N GLY A 100 -17.17 4.71 -3.26
CA GLY A 100 -17.54 6.06 -2.88
C GLY A 100 -16.76 7.04 -3.71
N LYS A 101 -17.25 7.35 -4.92
CA LYS A 101 -16.86 8.58 -5.62
C LYS A 101 -16.89 9.71 -4.58
N ALA A 102 -15.74 10.34 -4.37
CA ALA A 102 -15.60 11.47 -3.47
C ALA A 102 -16.78 12.45 -3.73
N ALA A 103 -17.61 12.64 -2.71
CA ALA A 103 -18.56 13.74 -2.67
C ALA A 103 -17.80 15.04 -2.39
#